data_AF-A0A447PH97-F1
#
_entry.id   AF-A0A447PH97-F1
#
_cell.length_a   1.000
_cell.length_b   1.000
_cell.length_c   1.000
_cell.angle_alpha   90.00
_cell.angle_beta   90.00
_cell.angle_gamma   90.00
#
_symmetry.space_group_name_H-M   'P 1'
#
loop_
_entity.id
_entity.type
_entity.pdbx_description
1 polymer ?
#
loop_
_entity_poly.entity_id
_entity_poly.type
_entity_poly.pdbx_seq_one_letter_code
_entity_poly.pdbx_strand_id
1 'polypeptide(L)' 'MKNTPEKCWLIVNVASRCGLTPQYEQLENIQKAWADQGFVVLGFPCNQFMGQEPGSEEEIKNLLRQHLGRHVPDVQ' A
#
# COMPACT_ATOMS: atom_id res chain seq x y z
N MET A 1 20.07 19.44 17.01
CA MET A 1 19.05 18.38 17.17
C MET A 1 18.38 18.17 15.82
N LYS A 2 18.33 16.94 15.29
CA LYS A 2 17.55 16.64 14.07
C LYS A 2 16.10 16.46 14.50
N ASN A 3 15.21 17.35 14.05
CA ASN A 3 13.79 17.28 14.33
C ASN A 3 13.14 16.36 13.28
N THR A 4 13.27 15.04 13.46
CA THR A 4 12.67 14.06 12.55
C THR A 4 11.21 13.86 12.97
N PRO A 5 10.23 13.98 12.06
CA PRO A 5 8.83 13.75 12.42
C PRO A 5 8.62 12.33 12.93
N GLU A 6 7.76 12.17 13.94
CA GLU A 6 7.30 10.87 14.41
C GLU A 6 6.58 10.15 13.26
N LYS A 7 6.78 8.83 13.15
CA LYS A 7 6.19 8.06 12.04
C LYS A 7 4.80 7.55 12.41
N CYS A 8 3.84 7.72 11.50
CA CYS A 8 2.49 7.15 11.60
C CYS A 8 2.24 6.22 10.42
N TRP A 9 1.86 4.97 10.67
CA TRP A 9 1.77 3.94 9.64
C TRP A 9 0.32 3.49 9.47
N LEU A 10 -0.16 3.53 8.23
CA LEU A 10 -1.42 2.90 7.82
C LEU A 10 -1.09 1.57 7.15
N ILE A 11 -1.44 0.48 7.82
CA ILE A 11 -1.24 -0.88 7.31
C ILE A 11 -2.55 -1.34 6.67
N VAL A 12 -2.49 -1.81 5.42
CA VAL A 12 -3.67 -2.17 4.64
C VAL A 12 -3.45 -3.55 4.01
N ASN A 13 -4.38 -4.47 4.24
CA ASN A 13 -4.47 -5.68 3.43
C ASN A 13 -5.10 -5.33 2.08
N VAL A 14 -4.43 -5.68 0.98
CA VAL A 14 -4.83 -5.27 -0.36
C VAL A 14 -5.07 -6.47 -1.28
N ALA A 15 -5.95 -6.28 -2.26
CA ALA A 15 -6.31 -7.27 -3.28
C ALA A 15 -6.54 -6.58 -4.65
N SER A 16 -5.92 -7.06 -5.73
CA SER A 16 -5.98 -6.45 -7.07
C SER A 16 -7.31 -6.64 -7.79
N ARG A 17 -8.02 -7.75 -7.51
CA ARG A 17 -9.33 -8.07 -8.10
C ARG A 17 -10.46 -7.88 -7.09
N CYS A 18 -10.37 -6.82 -6.28
CA CYS A 18 -11.42 -6.45 -5.34
C CYS A 18 -12.36 -5.40 -5.97
N GLY A 19 -13.64 -5.39 -5.59
CA GLY A 19 -14.54 -4.27 -5.94
C GLY A 19 -14.09 -2.92 -5.36
N LEU A 20 -13.14 -2.96 -4.41
CA LEU A 20 -12.54 -1.80 -3.77
C LEU A 20 -11.21 -1.36 -4.41
N THR A 21 -10.81 -1.90 -5.56
CA THR A 21 -9.59 -1.45 -6.26
C THR A 21 -9.51 0.08 -6.49
N PRO A 22 -10.62 0.84 -6.67
CA PRO A 22 -10.55 2.32 -6.67
C PRO A 22 -9.95 2.95 -5.40
N GLN A 23 -9.88 2.21 -4.30
CA GLN A 23 -9.26 2.65 -3.03
C GLN A 23 -7.75 2.94 -3.17
N TYR A 24 -7.04 2.33 -4.14
CA TYR A 24 -5.62 2.60 -4.33
C TYR A 24 -5.32 4.08 -4.60
N GLU A 25 -6.16 4.76 -5.38
CA GLU A 25 -6.01 6.20 -5.64
C GLU A 25 -6.21 7.02 -4.35
N GLN A 26 -7.15 6.61 -3.51
CA GLN A 26 -7.38 7.26 -2.21
C GLN A 26 -6.20 7.05 -1.26
N LEU A 27 -5.63 5.84 -1.22
CA LEU A 27 -4.43 5.52 -0.45
C LEU A 27 -3.22 6.32 -0.94
N GLU A 28 -3.06 6.47 -2.25
CA GLU A 28 -2.03 7.31 -2.85
C GLU A 28 -2.20 8.79 -2.48
N ASN A 29 -3.43 9.30 -2.53
CA ASN A 29 -3.74 10.68 -2.19
C ASN A 29 -3.43 11.00 -0.72
N ILE A 30 -3.81 10.12 0.22
CA ILE A 30 -3.47 10.32 1.64
C ILE A 30 -1.97 10.16 1.89
N GLN A 31 -1.29 9.24 1.20
CA GLN A 31 0.17 9.12 1.28
C GLN A 31 0.83 10.43 0.87
N LYS A 32 0.45 11.00 -0.29
CA LYS A 32 0.99 12.27 -0.79
C LYS A 32 0.69 13.44 0.15
N ALA A 33 -0.53 13.50 0.69
CA ALA A 33 -0.95 14.61 1.55
C ALA A 33 -0.17 14.67 2.88
N TRP A 34 0.30 13.53 3.40
CA TRP A 34 0.88 13.45 4.75
C TRP A 34 2.34 12.93 4.78
N ALA A 35 2.96 12.65 3.63
CA ALA A 35 4.32 12.09 3.55
C ALA A 35 5.35 12.91 4.34
N ASP A 36 5.34 14.24 4.18
CA ASP A 36 6.30 15.15 4.83
C ASP A 36 6.10 15.23 6.35
N GLN A 37 4.97 14.74 6.86
CA GLN A 37 4.64 14.67 8.29
C GLN A 37 4.95 13.30 8.91
N GLY A 38 5.64 12.41 8.18
CA GLY A 38 6.01 11.08 8.69
C GLY A 38 4.95 10.00 8.48
N PHE A 39 3.92 10.25 7.65
CA PHE A 39 2.89 9.26 7.33
C PHE A 39 3.33 8.28 6.23
N VAL A 40 3.05 7.00 6.44
CA VAL A 40 3.39 5.92 5.50
C VAL A 40 2.24 4.94 5.37
N VAL A 41 1.81 4.65 4.14
CA VAL A 41 0.93 3.54 3.79
C VAL A 41 1.76 2.32 3.46
N LEU A 42 1.43 1.18 4.05
CA LEU A 42 2.06 -0.12 3.79
C LEU A 42 0.98 -1.09 3.29
N GLY A 43 1.08 -1.50 2.04
CA GLY A 43 0.19 -2.48 1.42
C GLY A 43 0.70 -3.90 1.59
N PHE A 44 -0.15 -4.79 2.11
CA PHE A 44 0.10 -6.22 2.30
C PHE A 44 -0.86 -7.03 1.42
N PRO A 45 -0.39 -7.61 0.32
CA PRO A 45 -1.22 -8.46 -0.53
C PRO A 45 -1.86 -9.59 0.27
N CYS A 46 -3.13 -9.91 0.01
CA CYS A 46 -3.78 -11.03 0.68
C CYS A 46 -4.80 -11.72 -0.24
N ASN A 47 -4.56 -13.00 -0.52
CA ASN A 47 -5.46 -13.82 -1.34
C ASN A 47 -6.50 -14.61 -0.54
N GLN A 48 -6.53 -14.46 0.79
CA GLN A 48 -7.42 -15.22 1.69
C GLN A 48 -8.87 -14.70 1.69
N PHE A 49 -9.12 -13.57 1.03
CA PHE A 49 -10.45 -12.97 0.89
C PHE A 49 -11.01 -13.28 -0.51
N MET A 50 -11.76 -14.38 -0.60
CA MET A 50 -12.43 -14.82 -1.83
C MET A 50 -11.51 -14.99 -3.06
N GLY A 51 -10.20 -15.21 -2.87
CA GLY A 51 -9.27 -15.42 -3.99
C GLY A 51 -9.04 -14.17 -4.86
N GLN A 52 -9.20 -12.96 -4.30
CA GLN A 52 -9.15 -11.70 -5.04
C GLN A 52 -7.74 -11.17 -5.34
N GLU A 53 -6.69 -11.91 -4.96
CA GLU A 53 -5.29 -11.60 -5.28
C GLU A 53 -4.60 -12.83 -5.90
N PRO A 54 -5.07 -13.33 -7.07
CA PRO A 54 -4.58 -14.57 -7.67
C PRO A 54 -3.30 -14.39 -8.50
N GLY A 55 -2.77 -13.16 -8.57
CA GLY A 55 -1.56 -12.86 -9.33
C GLY A 55 -0.30 -13.49 -8.73
N SER A 56 0.75 -13.58 -9.53
CA SER A 56 2.09 -13.88 -9.04
C SER A 56 2.62 -12.75 -8.15
N GLU A 57 3.57 -13.07 -7.27
CA GLU A 57 4.22 -12.08 -6.41
C GLU A 57 4.81 -10.90 -7.19
N GLU A 58 5.36 -11.15 -8.38
CA GLU A 58 5.93 -10.11 -9.23
C GLU A 58 4.85 -9.18 -9.80
N GLU A 59 3.74 -9.72 -10.29
CA GLU A 59 2.60 -8.94 -10.79
C GLU A 59 2.02 -8.05 -9.68
N ILE A 60 1.86 -8.63 -8.48
CA ILE A 60 1.34 -7.94 -7.30
C ILE A 60 2.28 -6.79 -6.89
N LYS A 61 3.58 -7.05 -6.77
CA LYS A 61 4.57 -6.01 -6.42
C LYS A 61 4.60 -4.88 -7.44
N ASN A 62 4.49 -5.19 -8.72
CA ASN A 62 4.49 -4.19 -9.77
C ASN A 62 3.24 -3.31 -9.69
N LEU A 63 2.07 -3.89 -9.45
CA LEU A 63 0.82 -3.14 -9.23
C LEU A 63 0.92 -2.24 -8.00
N LEU A 64 1.38 -2.76 -6.86
CA LEU A 64 1.51 -1.97 -5.63
C LEU A 64 2.52 -0.83 -5.77
N ARG A 65 3.63 -1.03 -6.50
CA ARG A 65 4.61 0.03 -6.76
C ARG A 65 4.04 1.14 -7.63
N GLN A 66 3.16 0.82 -8.59
CA GLN A 66 2.51 1.82 -9.43
C GLN A 66 1.58 2.74 -8.61
N HIS A 67 0.93 2.21 -7.57
CA HIS A 67 -0.06 2.97 -6.79
C HIS A 67 0.48 3.56 -5.48
N LEU A 68 1.32 2.83 -4.75
CA LEU A 68 1.77 3.18 -3.39
C LEU A 68 3.25 3.61 -3.34
N GLY A 69 3.95 3.56 -4.47
CA GLY A 69 5.36 3.95 -4.58
C GLY A 69 6.32 2.93 -3.96
N ARG A 70 7.43 3.39 -3.37
CA ARG A 70 8.51 2.54 -2.84
C ARG A 70 8.24 1.92 -1.46
N HIS A 71 7.08 2.20 -0.86
CA HIS A 71 6.74 1.74 0.50
C HIS A 71 5.88 0.47 0.48
N VAL A 72 6.28 -0.49 -0.34
CA VAL A 72 5.67 -1.82 -0.40
C VAL A 72 6.63 -2.77 0.31
N PRO A 73 6.35 -3.16 1.57
CA PRO A 73 7.17 -4.15 2.24
C PRO A 73 6.98 -5.51 1.56
N ASP A 74 8.08 -6.25 1.40
CA ASP A 74 8.05 -7.63 0.91
C ASP A 74 7.40 -8.51 1.98
N VAL A 75 6.09 -8.73 1.90
CA VAL A 75 5.40 -9.65 2.82
C VAL A 75 4.34 -10.42 2.03
N GLN A 76 4.56 -11.73 1.95
CA GLN A 76 3.60 -12.72 1.44
C GLN A 76 2.54 -13.03 2.51
#